data_AF-A0A2V9DGS1-F1
#
_entry.id   AF-A0A2V9DGS1-F1
#
_cell.length_a   1.000
_cell.length_b   1.000
_cell.length_c   1.000
_cell.angle_alpha   90.00
_cell.angle_beta   90.00
_cell.angle_gamma   90.00
#
_symmetry.space_group_name_H-M   'P 1'
#
loop_
_entity.id
_entity.type
_entity.pdbx_description
1 polymer ?
#
loop_
_entity_poly.entity_id
_entity_poly.type
_entity_poly.pdbx_seq_one_letter_code
_entity_poly.pdbx_strand_id
1 'polypeptide(L)'
;MSAHGSSSEVHAVGSTRLFVMVWVWLAVITFIELFLAYERLRPDLMLTLLVILSLVKSALIVSYFMHLKYEKIGLALLLIPAAIFCICMIIIFFMPDGARLLQMRLTP
;
A
#
# COMPACT_ATOMS: atom_id res chain seq x y z
N MET A 1 -16.74 -29.90 -38.25
CA MET A 1 -17.39 -28.67 -37.75
C MET A 1 -16.68 -28.30 -36.45
N SER A 2 -15.60 -27.52 -36.52
CA SER A 2 -14.78 -27.14 -35.36
C SER A 2 -14.17 -25.77 -35.63
N ALA A 3 -14.73 -24.71 -35.05
CA ALA A 3 -14.09 -23.39 -34.89
C ALA A 3 -15.01 -22.39 -34.16
N HIS A 4 -15.48 -22.72 -32.95
CA HIS A 4 -16.26 -21.76 -32.15
C HIS A 4 -15.82 -21.68 -30.68
N GLY A 5 -14.50 -21.64 -30.44
CA GLY A 5 -13.94 -21.57 -29.07
C GLY A 5 -12.97 -20.39 -28.80
N SER A 6 -12.54 -19.63 -29.81
CA SER A 6 -11.33 -18.78 -29.67
C SER A 6 -11.54 -17.29 -29.39
N SER A 7 -12.76 -16.80 -29.17
CA SER A 7 -13.03 -15.35 -29.05
C SER A 7 -13.43 -14.86 -27.66
N SER A 8 -13.63 -15.75 -26.68
CA SER A 8 -14.02 -15.36 -25.31
C SER A 8 -12.87 -15.42 -24.29
N GLU A 9 -11.75 -16.06 -24.61
CA GLU A 9 -10.61 -16.21 -23.69
C GLU A 9 -9.67 -14.99 -23.66
N VAL A 10 -9.60 -14.23 -24.75
CA VAL A 10 -8.64 -13.11 -24.89
C VAL A 10 -9.00 -11.90 -24.00
N HIS A 11 -10.28 -11.69 -23.67
CA HIS A 11 -10.72 -10.56 -22.84
C HIS A 11 -10.59 -10.81 -21.32
N ALA A 12 -10.60 -12.06 -20.86
CA ALA A 12 -10.41 -12.39 -19.44
C ALA A 12 -8.92 -12.33 -19.03
N VAL A 13 -8.03 -12.79 -19.91
CA VAL A 13 -6.58 -12.86 -19.64
C VAL A 13 -5.96 -11.49 -19.37
N GLY A 14 -6.44 -10.43 -20.04
CA GLY A 14 -5.93 -9.07 -19.84
C GLY A 14 -6.13 -8.54 -18.41
N SER A 15 -7.28 -8.84 -17.80
CA SER A 15 -7.59 -8.42 -16.42
C SER A 15 -6.86 -9.28 -15.38
N THR A 16 -6.76 -10.59 -15.62
CA THR A 16 -6.05 -11.52 -14.72
C THR A 16 -4.56 -11.21 -14.65
N ARG A 17 -3.90 -10.90 -15.78
CA ARG A 17 -2.46 -10.58 -15.81
C ARG A 17 -2.13 -9.34 -15.00
N LEU A 18 -2.99 -8.35 -15.08
CA LEU A 18 -2.91 -7.09 -14.35
C LEU A 18 -3.09 -7.32 -12.83
N PHE A 19 -4.07 -8.15 -12.43
CA PHE A 19 -4.30 -8.49 -11.02
C PHE A 19 -3.11 -9.24 -10.41
N VAL A 20 -2.57 -10.23 -11.14
CA VAL A 20 -1.41 -11.00 -10.71
C VAL A 20 -0.18 -10.11 -10.59
N MET A 21 0.03 -9.16 -11.51
CA MET A 21 1.17 -8.25 -11.47
C MET A 21 1.16 -7.33 -10.24
N VAL A 22 -0.01 -6.83 -9.85
CA VAL A 22 -0.19 -6.05 -8.61
C VAL A 22 0.03 -6.91 -7.38
N TRP A 23 -0.51 -8.12 -7.37
CA TRP A 23 -0.32 -9.07 -6.28
C TRP A 23 1.16 -9.38 -6.05
N VAL A 24 1.92 -9.60 -7.12
CA VAL A 24 3.38 -9.80 -7.04
C VAL A 24 4.07 -8.56 -6.47
N TRP A 25 3.74 -7.36 -6.94
CA TRP A 25 4.31 -6.11 -6.40
C TRP A 25 4.00 -5.93 -4.90
N LEU A 26 2.76 -6.18 -4.49
CA LEU A 26 2.34 -6.14 -3.08
C LEU A 26 3.12 -7.15 -2.23
N ALA A 27 3.28 -8.37 -2.73
CA ALA A 27 4.04 -9.42 -2.07
C ALA A 27 5.52 -9.01 -1.90
N VAL A 28 6.15 -8.46 -2.95
CA VAL A 28 7.54 -7.97 -2.91
C VAL A 28 7.70 -6.85 -1.89
N ILE A 29 6.83 -5.84 -1.88
CA ILE A 29 6.91 -4.75 -0.90
C ILE A 29 6.74 -5.28 0.53
N THR A 30 5.84 -6.25 0.73
CA THR A 30 5.65 -6.90 2.04
C THR A 30 6.88 -7.69 2.48
N PHE A 31 7.50 -8.40 1.56
CA PHE A 31 8.72 -9.16 1.86
C PHE A 31 9.86 -8.23 2.27
N ILE A 32 10.04 -7.11 1.56
CA ILE A 32 11.04 -6.09 1.90
C ILE A 32 10.74 -5.50 3.28
N GLU A 33 9.49 -5.17 3.57
CA GLU A 33 9.06 -4.63 4.87
C GLU A 33 9.40 -5.59 6.02
N LEU A 34 9.10 -6.88 5.86
CA LEU A 34 9.40 -7.90 6.86
C LEU A 34 10.90 -8.09 7.04
N PHE A 35 11.67 -8.09 5.94
CA PHE A 35 13.12 -8.20 6.00
C PHE A 35 13.74 -7.01 6.76
N LEU A 36 13.30 -5.80 6.46
CA LEU A 36 13.76 -4.57 7.09
C LEU A 36 13.35 -4.48 8.57
N ALA A 37 12.16 -4.98 8.91
CA ALA A 37 11.70 -5.10 10.29
C ALA A 37 12.48 -6.16 11.08
N TYR A 38 12.90 -7.24 10.42
CA TYR A 38 13.66 -8.33 11.04
C TYR A 38 15.08 -7.92 11.43
N GLU A 39 15.71 -7.05 10.65
CA GLU A 39 17.05 -6.47 10.92
C GLU A 39 17.08 -5.63 12.23
N ARG A 40 15.94 -5.43 12.90
CA ARG A 40 15.80 -4.78 14.21
C ARG A 40 16.49 -3.41 14.24
N LEU A 41 16.15 -2.59 13.24
CA LEU A 41 16.54 -1.19 13.16
C LEU A 41 15.96 -0.39 14.33
N ARG A 42 16.56 0.79 14.57
CA ARG A 42 16.10 1.78 15.55
C ARG A 42 14.56 1.95 15.43
N PRO A 43 13.80 1.90 16.54
CA PRO A 43 12.34 1.83 16.50
C PRO A 43 11.69 2.99 15.73
N ASP A 44 12.26 4.19 15.82
CA ASP A 44 11.80 5.37 15.06
C ASP A 44 11.92 5.18 13.54
N LEU A 45 13.06 4.65 13.08
CA LEU A 45 13.33 4.41 11.66
C LEU A 45 12.50 3.24 11.14
N MET A 46 12.36 2.18 11.95
CA MET A 46 11.52 1.03 11.63
C MET A 46 10.08 1.47 11.36
N LEU A 47 9.45 2.19 12.31
CA LEU A 47 8.08 2.68 12.16
C LEU A 47 7.92 3.59 10.94
N THR A 48 8.88 4.51 10.74
CA THR A 48 8.85 5.42 9.58
C THR A 48 8.89 4.65 8.26
N LEU A 49 9.76 3.64 8.14
CA LEU A 49 9.89 2.81 6.95
C LEU A 49 8.64 1.95 6.70
N LEU A 50 8.11 1.29 7.73
CA LEU A 50 6.87 0.50 7.62
C LEU A 50 5.70 1.36 7.12
N VAL A 51 5.56 2.58 7.64
CA VAL A 51 4.50 3.50 7.23
C VAL A 51 4.68 3.97 5.79
N ILE A 52 5.90 4.34 5.38
CA ILE A 52 6.18 4.73 3.99
C ILE A 52 5.90 3.56 3.04
N LEU A 53 6.34 2.34 3.36
CA LEU A 53 6.10 1.15 2.53
C LEU A 53 4.59 0.82 2.44
N SER A 54 3.84 1.00 3.52
CA SER A 54 2.38 0.88 3.52
C SER A 54 1.71 1.92 2.61
N LEU A 55 2.20 3.16 2.64
CA LEU A 55 1.74 4.23 1.75
C LEU A 55 1.99 3.89 0.28
N VAL A 56 3.16 3.32 -0.04
CA VAL A 56 3.51 2.86 -1.40
C VAL A 56 2.60 1.72 -1.85
N LYS A 57 2.32 0.72 -0.99
CA LYS A 57 1.35 -0.36 -1.31
C LYS A 57 -0.02 0.21 -1.63
N SER A 58 -0.50 1.13 -0.80
CA SER A 58 -1.75 1.87 -1.00
C SER A 58 -1.75 2.57 -2.35
N ALA A 59 -0.71 3.37 -2.66
CA ALA A 59 -0.55 4.06 -3.93
C ALA A 59 -0.49 3.12 -5.14
N LEU A 60 0.11 1.93 -5.00
CA LEU A 60 0.22 0.93 -6.06
C LEU A 60 -1.13 0.28 -6.37
N ILE A 61 -1.92 0.00 -5.33
CA ILE A 61 -3.33 -0.39 -5.47
C ILE A 61 -4.11 0.73 -6.15
N VAL A 62 -3.94 1.99 -5.72
CA VAL A 62 -4.62 3.17 -6.29
C VAL A 62 -4.32 3.31 -7.77
N SER A 63 -3.03 3.37 -8.14
CA SER A 63 -2.55 3.57 -9.51
C SER A 63 -3.08 2.47 -10.44
N TYR A 64 -3.08 1.23 -9.97
CA TYR A 64 -3.64 0.11 -10.70
C TYR A 64 -5.14 0.27 -10.95
N PHE A 65 -5.90 0.59 -9.90
CA PHE A 65 -7.32 0.83 -10.06
C PHE A 65 -7.55 2.05 -10.95
N MET A 66 -6.75 3.12 -10.86
CA MET A 66 -6.96 4.36 -11.60
C MET A 66 -6.64 4.24 -13.10
N HIS A 67 -5.64 3.45 -13.48
CA HIS A 67 -5.27 3.26 -14.88
C HIS A 67 -6.27 2.35 -15.65
N LEU A 68 -7.05 1.52 -14.94
CA LEU A 68 -8.18 0.74 -15.49
C LEU A 68 -9.56 1.41 -15.31
N LYS A 69 -9.61 2.60 -14.68
CA LYS A 69 -10.84 3.21 -14.16
C LYS A 69 -10.88 4.69 -14.43
N TYR A 70 -10.92 5.01 -15.72
CA TYR A 70 -11.53 6.27 -16.16
C TYR A 70 -13.06 6.29 -15.94
N GLU A 71 -13.67 5.30 -15.25
CA GLU A 71 -15.14 5.13 -15.24
C GLU A 71 -15.86 4.94 -13.89
N LYS A 72 -15.20 4.73 -12.73
CA LYS A 72 -15.95 4.52 -11.46
C LYS A 72 -15.54 5.47 -10.34
N ILE A 73 -16.27 6.56 -10.14
CA ILE A 73 -16.10 7.49 -9.00
C ILE A 73 -16.11 6.76 -7.63
N GLY A 74 -16.86 5.65 -7.51
CA GLY A 74 -17.07 4.93 -6.24
C GLY A 74 -15.79 4.47 -5.51
N LEU A 75 -14.83 3.81 -6.18
CA LEU A 75 -13.61 3.39 -5.44
C LEU A 75 -12.65 4.54 -5.13
N ALA A 76 -12.76 5.70 -5.78
CA ALA A 76 -11.95 6.86 -5.39
C ALA A 76 -12.48 7.45 -4.06
N LEU A 77 -13.80 7.45 -3.88
CA LEU A 77 -14.48 7.94 -2.70
C LEU A 77 -14.20 7.08 -1.45
N LEU A 78 -13.99 5.77 -1.59
CA LEU A 78 -13.57 4.89 -0.48
C LEU A 78 -12.06 4.99 -0.17
N LEU A 79 -11.27 5.47 -1.12
CA LEU A 79 -9.81 5.51 -1.04
C LEU A 79 -9.28 6.81 -0.45
N ILE A 80 -9.94 7.93 -0.73
CA ILE A 80 -9.69 9.24 -0.09
C ILE A 80 -9.72 9.13 1.45
N PRO A 81 -10.75 8.55 2.10
CA PRO A 81 -10.77 8.43 3.55
C PRO A 81 -9.70 7.47 4.08
N ALA A 82 -9.33 6.42 3.35
CA ALA A 82 -8.23 5.53 3.74
C ALA A 82 -6.86 6.25 3.69
N ALA A 83 -6.63 7.08 2.68
CA ALA A 83 -5.42 7.90 2.56
C ALA A 83 -5.37 9.00 3.65
N ILE A 84 -6.50 9.68 3.89
CA ILE A 84 -6.63 10.65 4.98
C ILE A 84 -6.38 9.96 6.33
N PHE A 85 -6.94 8.77 6.56
CA PHE A 85 -6.70 8.00 7.79
C PHE A 85 -5.21 7.66 7.98
N CYS A 86 -4.50 7.27 6.92
CA CYS A 86 -3.05 7.04 6.99
C CYS A 86 -2.26 8.31 7.33
N ILE A 87 -2.60 9.44 6.71
CA ILE A 87 -1.97 10.73 7.00
C ILE A 87 -2.28 11.16 8.44
N CYS A 88 -3.51 11.00 8.90
CA CYS A 88 -3.91 11.26 10.28
C CYS A 88 -3.14 10.36 11.26
N MET A 89 -2.97 9.08 10.97
CA MET A 89 -2.14 8.16 11.78
C MET A 89 -0.70 8.65 11.88
N ILE A 90 -0.10 9.13 10.79
CA ILE A 90 1.24 9.72 10.80
C ILE A 90 1.30 10.92 11.74
N ILE A 91 0.37 11.87 11.60
CA ILE A 91 0.38 13.10 12.41
C ILE A 91 0.09 12.79 13.88
N ILE A 92 -0.86 11.90 14.17
CA ILE A 92 -1.30 11.59 15.53
C ILE A 92 -0.33 10.68 16.27
N PHE A 93 0.39 9.78 15.59
CA PHE A 93 1.33 8.87 16.26
C PHE A 93 2.73 9.48 16.32
N PHE A 94 3.22 10.06 15.22
CA PHE A 94 4.61 10.53 15.15
C PHE A 94 4.88 11.78 16.02
N MET A 95 3.93 12.71 16.14
CA MET A 95 4.11 13.92 16.96
C MET A 95 4.15 13.64 18.48
N PRO A 96 3.18 12.93 19.08
CA PRO A 96 3.18 12.71 20.53
C PRO A 96 4.14 11.61 20.97
N ASP A 97 4.43 10.57 20.18
CA ASP A 97 5.45 9.58 20.56
C ASP A 97 6.86 10.20 20.52
N GLY A 98 7.16 11.05 19.53
CA GLY A 98 8.40 11.83 19.49
C GLY A 98 8.52 12.82 20.66
N ALA A 99 7.43 13.52 21.01
CA ALA A 99 7.40 14.44 22.16
C ALA A 99 7.50 13.71 23.51
N ARG A 100 6.86 12.54 23.66
CA ARG A 100 6.94 11.69 24.86
C ARG A 100 8.34 11.13 25.08
N LEU A 101 9.00 10.69 24.00
CA LEU A 101 10.39 10.20 24.06
C LEU A 101 11.37 11.34 24.40
N LEU A 102 11.13 12.57 23.92
CA LEU A 102 11.94 13.74 24.27
C LEU A 102 11.73 14.17 25.74
N GLN A 103 10.49 14.11 26.25
CA GLN A 103 10.20 14.39 27.66
C GLN A 103 10.83 13.37 28.62
N MET A 104 10.81 12.07 28.29
CA MET A 104 11.48 11.05 29.11
C MET A 104 13.02 11.19 29.11
N ARG A 105 13.60 11.79 28.05
CA ARG A 105 15.04 12.12 27.99
C ARG A 105 15.42 13.36 28.82
N LEU A 106 14.50 14.30 29.05
CA LEU A 106 14.75 15.56 29.78
C LEU A 106 14.43 15.49 31.29
N THR A 107 13.87 14.38 31.76
CA THR A 107 13.58 14.17 33.19
C THR A 107 14.56 13.13 33.74
N PRO A 108 15.69 13.53 34.38
CA PRO A 108 16.61 12.61 35.04
C PRO A 108 16.00 11.98 36.30
#